data_AF-A0A6G1KR78-F1
#
_entry.id   AF-A0A6G1KR78-F1
#
_cell.length_a   1.000
_cell.length_b   1.000
_cell.length_c   1.000
_cell.angle_alpha   90.00
_cell.angle_beta   90.00
_cell.angle_gamma   90.00
#
_symmetry.space_group_name_H-M   'P 1'
#
loop_
_entity.id
_entity.type
_entity.pdbx_description
1 polymer ?
#
loop_
_entity_poly.entity_id
_entity_poly.type
_entity_poly.pdbx_seq_one_letter_code
_entity_poly.pdbx_strand_id
1 'polypeptide(L)'
;MSPSNKKPETSNAVSMCVPCTPNSCYHDLECGHRIKTLYPDQCGDNCKSGCKEWGGSSIPSKFICPDCVTFEVHVQLASLVQFGTPECSNSAHQQEYYDEKISAFAKDIIARGQAKNHRPCQRAEKLDPTLQFHSEIEGADEGYGFLSAPEPTPTRKRARSTATLSIHPSLQRAYTLGTHALGRGGPGRPPLKKGFVLPSHARDESSIDGPVDLAHQGCKVERAVRRAMQALNSGDEKFE
;
A
#
# COMPACT_ATOMS: atom_id res chain seq x y z
N MET A 1 27.10 34.70 37.65
CA MET A 1 25.83 34.06 37.24
C MET A 1 25.83 34.01 35.72
N SER A 2 26.12 32.84 35.15
CA SER A 2 26.29 32.67 33.70
C SER A 2 24.97 32.29 33.05
N PRO A 3 24.55 32.94 31.95
CA PRO A 3 23.31 32.59 31.27
C PRO A 3 23.46 31.27 30.52
N SER A 4 22.72 30.25 30.96
CA SER A 4 22.58 28.98 30.24
C SER A 4 21.85 29.19 28.92
N ASN A 5 22.60 29.18 27.83
CA ASN A 5 22.08 29.09 26.47
C ASN A 5 21.41 27.72 26.27
N LYS A 6 20.09 27.65 26.49
CA LYS A 6 19.27 26.52 26.01
C LYS A 6 19.14 26.66 24.50
N LYS A 7 19.81 25.78 23.75
CA LYS A 7 19.57 25.64 22.30
C LYS A 7 18.10 25.31 22.08
N PRO A 8 17.39 25.97 21.14
CA PRO A 8 16.08 25.54 20.72
C PRO A 8 16.24 24.21 20.00
N GLU A 9 15.72 23.13 20.59
CA GLU A 9 15.57 21.84 19.93
C GLU A 9 14.54 21.99 18.81
N THR A 10 14.99 22.41 17.64
CA THR A 10 14.24 22.24 16.39
C THR A 10 14.40 20.80 15.92
N SER A 11 13.97 19.84 16.73
CA SER A 11 13.60 18.54 16.19
C SER A 11 12.19 18.68 15.65
N ASN A 12 12.06 19.25 14.45
CA ASN A 12 11.10 18.73 13.48
C ASN A 12 11.56 17.31 13.14
N ALA A 13 11.51 16.42 14.14
CA ALA A 13 11.38 15.01 13.88
C ALA A 13 10.08 14.97 13.09
N VAL A 14 10.20 14.81 11.78
CA VAL A 14 9.12 14.30 10.95
C VAL A 14 8.65 13.10 11.75
N SER A 15 7.54 13.28 12.46
CA SER A 15 6.88 12.23 13.22
C SER A 15 6.46 11.29 12.12
N MET A 16 7.38 10.41 11.74
CA MET A 16 7.21 9.42 10.69
C MET A 16 5.88 8.80 11.01
N CYS A 17 4.95 8.81 10.05
CA CYS A 17 3.57 8.41 10.29
C CYS A 17 3.55 6.97 10.79
N VAL A 18 3.65 6.83 12.11
CA VAL A 18 3.74 5.53 12.75
C VAL A 18 2.36 4.93 12.57
N PRO A 19 2.26 3.70 12.03
CA PRO A 19 0.99 3.00 12.00
C PRO A 19 0.44 2.99 13.42
N CYS A 20 -0.89 3.10 13.56
CA CYS A 20 -1.54 3.08 14.86
C CYS A 20 -1.39 4.36 15.70
N THR A 21 -1.25 5.53 15.07
CA THR A 21 -1.42 6.82 15.74
C THR A 21 -2.90 7.23 15.75
N PRO A 22 -3.36 8.05 16.73
CA PRO A 22 -4.77 8.46 16.83
C PRO A 22 -5.33 9.15 15.59
N ASN A 23 -4.44 9.75 14.80
CA ASN A 23 -4.77 10.49 13.59
C ASN A 23 -4.50 9.69 12.30
N SER A 24 -4.02 8.45 12.41
CA SER A 24 -3.70 7.62 11.26
C SER A 24 -4.87 6.67 10.95
N CYS A 25 -5.20 6.55 9.67
CA CYS A 25 -6.11 5.52 9.16
C CYS A 25 -5.41 4.16 8.96
N TYR A 26 -4.10 4.07 9.23
CA TYR A 26 -3.31 2.87 8.98
C TYR A 26 -3.04 2.10 10.26
N HIS A 27 -3.31 0.80 10.22
CA HIS A 27 -3.06 -0.11 11.34
C HIS A 27 -2.27 -1.33 10.87
N ASP A 28 -1.27 -1.71 11.67
CA ASP A 28 -0.57 -2.98 11.49
C ASP A 28 -1.22 -4.04 12.39
N LEU A 29 -1.69 -5.13 11.79
CA LEU A 29 -2.37 -6.22 12.49
C LEU A 29 -1.39 -7.28 12.98
N GLU A 30 -1.79 -8.07 13.98
CA GLU A 30 -1.04 -9.22 14.49
C GLU A 30 -0.77 -10.29 13.42
N CYS A 31 -1.66 -10.44 12.45
CA CYS A 31 -1.47 -11.34 11.30
C CYS A 31 -0.37 -10.88 10.33
N GLY A 32 0.24 -9.72 10.56
CA GLY A 32 1.33 -9.20 9.73
C GLY A 32 0.88 -8.35 8.54
N HIS A 33 -0.42 -8.21 8.29
CA HIS A 33 -0.95 -7.31 7.26
C HIS A 33 -1.10 -5.87 7.76
N ARG A 34 -0.96 -4.91 6.84
CA ARG A 34 -1.31 -3.51 7.07
C ARG A 34 -2.69 -3.25 6.46
N ILE A 35 -3.52 -2.51 7.18
CA ILE A 35 -4.86 -2.16 6.75
C ILE A 35 -5.06 -0.64 6.80
N LYS A 36 -5.98 -0.15 5.97
CA LYS A 36 -6.48 1.22 5.93
C LYS A 36 -7.96 1.23 6.29
N THR A 37 -8.34 2.08 7.24
CA THR A 37 -9.74 2.38 7.60
C THR A 37 -10.23 3.61 6.82
N LEU A 38 -11.56 3.77 6.74
CA LEU A 38 -12.16 4.92 6.06
C LEU A 38 -11.90 6.25 6.80
N TYR A 39 -11.86 6.19 8.12
CA TYR A 39 -11.61 7.33 9.01
C TYR A 39 -10.50 6.96 10.00
N PRO A 40 -9.79 7.94 10.59
CA PRO A 40 -8.87 7.70 11.69
C PRO A 40 -9.60 6.98 12.81
N ASP A 41 -9.15 5.77 13.13
CA ASP A 41 -9.88 4.85 13.99
C ASP A 41 -8.99 4.44 15.17
N GLN A 42 -9.59 4.08 16.30
CA GLN A 42 -8.82 3.57 17.44
C GLN A 42 -8.31 2.16 17.14
N CYS A 43 -7.15 1.79 17.68
CA CYS A 43 -6.62 0.44 17.53
C CYS A 43 -7.61 -0.61 18.05
N GLY A 44 -7.85 -1.66 17.25
CA GLY A 44 -8.61 -2.84 17.66
C GLY A 44 -7.77 -3.86 18.42
N ASP A 45 -8.44 -4.89 18.94
CA ASP A 45 -7.78 -5.92 19.78
C ASP A 45 -6.69 -6.69 19.05
N ASN A 46 -6.80 -6.82 17.72
CA ASN A 46 -5.84 -7.54 16.88
C ASN A 46 -4.79 -6.61 16.24
N CYS A 47 -4.63 -5.40 16.77
CA CYS A 47 -3.64 -4.44 16.31
C CYS A 47 -2.28 -4.71 17.00
N LYS A 48 -1.20 -4.82 16.21
CA LYS A 48 0.14 -5.17 16.70
C LYS A 48 0.70 -4.17 17.71
N SER A 49 0.48 -2.88 17.46
CA SER A 49 1.06 -1.81 18.30
C SER A 49 0.31 -1.59 19.61
N GLY A 50 -0.78 -2.32 19.86
CA GLY A 50 -1.45 -2.42 21.15
C GLY A 50 -1.50 -1.12 21.95
N CYS A 51 -1.86 0.02 21.32
CA CYS A 51 -2.00 1.32 21.97
C CYS A 51 -3.21 1.28 22.93
N LYS A 52 -3.09 0.49 24.00
CA LYS A 52 -4.06 0.32 25.09
C LYS A 52 -4.14 1.57 25.96
N GLU A 53 -3.16 2.47 25.83
CA GLU A 53 -3.04 3.68 26.64
C GLU A 53 -4.05 4.77 26.26
N TRP A 54 -4.56 4.77 25.01
CA TRP A 54 -5.44 5.83 24.49
C TRP A 54 -6.92 5.64 24.86
N GLY A 55 -7.21 5.28 26.11
CA GLY A 55 -8.56 5.31 26.67
C GLY A 55 -9.52 4.41 25.88
N GLY A 56 -9.29 3.11 26.00
CA GLY A 56 -10.02 2.07 25.27
C GLY A 56 -11.52 2.33 25.22
N SER A 57 -12.02 2.47 23.98
CA SER A 57 -13.44 2.21 23.72
C SER A 57 -13.76 0.84 24.33
N SER A 58 -14.74 0.81 25.23
CA SER A 58 -15.14 -0.38 26.00
C SER A 58 -15.67 -1.52 25.15
N ILE A 59 -15.79 -1.31 23.84
CA ILE A 59 -16.30 -2.28 22.88
C ILE A 59 -15.10 -2.93 22.17
N PRO A 60 -14.78 -4.20 22.46
CA PRO A 60 -13.73 -4.94 21.76
C PRO A 60 -14.12 -5.06 20.27
N SER A 61 -13.54 -4.21 19.44
CA SER A 61 -13.81 -4.18 18.00
C SER A 61 -12.55 -4.61 17.24
N LYS A 62 -12.59 -5.85 16.74
CA LYS A 62 -11.54 -6.41 15.90
C LYS A 62 -11.63 -5.85 14.48
N PHE A 63 -10.47 -5.65 13.87
CA PHE A 63 -10.39 -5.34 12.44
C PHE A 63 -10.47 -6.62 11.61
N ILE A 64 -11.24 -6.59 10.52
CA ILE A 64 -11.32 -7.69 9.57
C ILE A 64 -10.23 -7.52 8.50
N CYS A 65 -9.26 -8.43 8.45
CA CYS A 65 -8.26 -8.44 7.40
C CYS A 65 -8.79 -9.19 6.16
N PRO A 66 -8.96 -8.53 5.00
CA PRO A 66 -9.54 -9.18 3.82
C PRO A 66 -8.67 -10.33 3.31
N ASP A 67 -7.34 -10.21 3.35
CA ASP A 67 -6.43 -11.27 2.89
C ASP A 67 -6.47 -12.52 3.75
N CYS A 68 -6.60 -12.35 5.08
CA CYS A 68 -6.73 -13.49 5.98
C CYS A 68 -8.05 -14.21 5.73
N VAL A 69 -9.14 -13.46 5.51
CA VAL A 69 -10.45 -14.06 5.20
C VAL A 69 -10.42 -14.79 3.86
N THR A 70 -9.85 -14.21 2.81
CA THR A 70 -9.73 -14.89 1.51
C THR A 70 -8.85 -16.13 1.60
N PHE A 71 -7.75 -16.07 2.35
CA PHE A 71 -6.89 -17.22 2.60
C PHE A 71 -7.62 -18.35 3.35
N GLU A 72 -8.37 -18.03 4.40
CA GLU A 72 -9.18 -19.02 5.13
C GLU A 72 -10.23 -19.67 4.21
N VAL A 73 -10.90 -18.89 3.35
CA VAL A 73 -11.85 -19.41 2.36
C VAL A 73 -11.15 -20.30 1.33
N HIS A 74 -9.97 -19.92 0.85
CA HIS A 74 -9.16 -20.74 -0.05
C HIS A 74 -8.85 -22.10 0.56
N VAL A 75 -8.39 -22.13 1.82
CA VAL A 75 -8.07 -23.39 2.52
C VAL A 75 -9.33 -24.26 2.68
N GLN A 76 -10.46 -23.65 3.05
CA GLN A 76 -11.73 -24.36 3.18
C GLN A 76 -12.19 -24.95 1.85
N LEU A 77 -12.14 -24.20 0.75
CA LEU A 77 -12.52 -24.70 -0.57
C LEU A 77 -11.55 -25.75 -1.08
N ALA A 78 -10.24 -25.57 -0.91
CA ALA A 78 -9.23 -26.55 -1.29
C ALA A 78 -9.47 -27.90 -0.59
N SER A 79 -9.85 -27.87 0.69
CA SER A 79 -10.20 -29.09 1.43
C SER A 79 -11.41 -29.81 0.85
N LEU A 80 -12.39 -29.09 0.28
CA LEU A 80 -13.57 -29.68 -0.36
C LEU A 80 -13.24 -30.28 -1.73
N VAL A 81 -12.37 -29.63 -2.51
CA VAL A 81 -11.98 -30.11 -3.85
C VAL A 81 -11.18 -31.41 -3.79
N GLN A 82 -10.37 -31.62 -2.74
CA GLN A 82 -9.61 -32.87 -2.56
C GLN A 82 -10.49 -34.12 -2.43
N PHE A 83 -11.78 -33.97 -2.09
CA PHE A 83 -12.73 -35.07 -2.07
C PHE A 83 -13.47 -35.28 -3.41
N GLY A 84 -13.31 -34.36 -4.37
CA GLY A 84 -13.83 -34.47 -5.73
C GLY A 84 -12.82 -35.16 -6.63
N THR A 85 -13.27 -36.13 -7.41
CA THR A 85 -12.47 -36.98 -8.31
C THR A 85 -11.41 -36.23 -9.14
N PRO A 86 -10.18 -36.74 -9.24
CA PRO A 86 -9.00 -36.04 -9.78
C PRO A 86 -8.94 -35.88 -11.32
N GLU A 87 -10.05 -35.96 -12.05
CA GLU A 87 -10.03 -36.05 -13.52
C GLU A 87 -10.39 -34.76 -14.28
N CYS A 88 -10.55 -33.62 -13.60
CA CYS A 88 -10.86 -32.37 -14.30
C CYS A 88 -9.60 -31.60 -14.70
N SER A 89 -9.31 -31.66 -16.00
CA SER A 89 -8.40 -30.80 -16.75
C SER A 89 -8.40 -29.35 -16.26
N ASN A 90 -7.21 -28.82 -15.95
CA ASN A 90 -6.90 -27.42 -15.60
C ASN A 90 -7.34 -26.42 -16.68
N SER A 91 -8.64 -26.27 -16.90
CA SER A 91 -9.18 -25.24 -17.79
C SER A 91 -9.15 -23.90 -17.05
N ALA A 92 -8.70 -22.84 -17.72
CA ALA A 92 -8.67 -21.48 -17.16
C ALA A 92 -10.04 -21.07 -16.59
N HIS A 93 -11.13 -21.50 -17.23
CA HIS A 93 -12.50 -21.27 -16.78
C HIS A 93 -12.81 -21.87 -15.40
N GLN A 94 -12.20 -23.00 -15.04
CA GLN A 94 -12.40 -23.58 -13.72
C GLN A 94 -11.75 -22.73 -12.64
N GLN A 95 -10.57 -22.15 -12.92
CA GLN A 95 -9.89 -21.25 -11.99
C GLN A 95 -10.71 -19.97 -11.78
N GLU A 96 -11.20 -19.35 -12.85
CA GLU A 96 -12.07 -18.16 -12.78
C GLU A 96 -13.32 -18.42 -11.93
N TYR A 97 -13.95 -19.58 -12.11
CA TYR A 97 -15.11 -19.98 -11.31
C TYR A 97 -14.78 -20.09 -9.82
N TYR A 98 -13.64 -20.70 -9.46
CA TYR A 98 -13.23 -20.80 -8.06
C TYR A 98 -12.92 -19.43 -7.47
N ASP A 99 -12.20 -18.57 -8.19
CA ASP A 99 -11.85 -17.23 -7.73
C ASP A 99 -13.11 -16.38 -7.48
N GLU A 100 -14.12 -16.49 -8.35
CA GLU A 100 -15.42 -15.85 -8.14
C GLU A 100 -16.10 -16.36 -6.87
N LYS A 101 -16.16 -17.69 -6.67
CA LYS A 101 -16.74 -18.30 -5.47
C LYS A 101 -16.00 -17.90 -4.19
N ILE A 102 -14.68 -17.90 -4.21
CA ILE A 102 -13.83 -17.45 -3.10
C ILE A 102 -14.17 -16.00 -2.75
N SER A 103 -14.25 -15.13 -3.75
CA SER A 103 -14.57 -13.72 -3.55
C SER A 103 -15.97 -13.53 -2.95
N ALA A 104 -16.95 -14.32 -3.37
CA ALA A 104 -18.32 -14.27 -2.87
C ALA A 104 -18.40 -14.73 -1.40
N PHE A 105 -17.75 -15.84 -1.06
CA PHE A 105 -17.69 -16.34 0.32
C PHE A 105 -16.94 -15.38 1.25
N ALA A 106 -15.83 -14.81 0.78
CA ALA A 106 -15.08 -13.82 1.56
C ALA A 106 -15.93 -12.58 1.88
N LYS A 107 -16.68 -12.07 0.88
CA LYS A 107 -17.62 -10.94 1.08
C LYS A 107 -18.70 -11.26 2.12
N ASP A 108 -19.26 -12.47 2.09
CA ASP A 108 -20.25 -12.91 3.08
C ASP A 108 -19.67 -13.02 4.50
N ILE A 109 -18.46 -13.55 4.66
CA ILE A 109 -17.77 -13.59 5.97
C ILE A 109 -17.53 -12.17 6.49
N ILE A 110 -17.09 -11.25 5.63
CA ILE A 110 -16.87 -9.85 5.98
C ILE A 110 -18.19 -9.19 6.41
N ALA A 111 -19.28 -9.39 5.67
CA ALA A 111 -20.59 -8.85 6.00
C ALA A 111 -21.12 -9.37 7.35
N ARG A 112 -20.95 -10.68 7.62
CA ARG A 112 -21.28 -11.26 8.93
C ARG A 112 -20.40 -10.73 10.06
N GLY A 113 -19.14 -10.41 9.77
CA GLY A 113 -18.25 -9.74 10.72
C GLY A 113 -18.73 -8.32 11.05
N GLN A 114 -19.13 -7.55 10.03
CA GLN A 114 -19.70 -6.21 10.20
C GLN A 114 -20.96 -6.23 11.08
N ALA A 115 -21.85 -7.21 10.88
CA ALA A 115 -23.04 -7.39 11.72
C ALA A 115 -22.72 -7.67 13.21
N LYS A 116 -21.48 -8.10 13.51
CA LYS A 116 -20.96 -8.31 14.87
C LYS A 116 -20.16 -7.12 15.41
N ASN A 117 -20.27 -5.95 14.78
CA ASN A 117 -19.48 -4.75 15.08
C ASN A 117 -17.96 -4.92 14.85
N HIS A 118 -17.55 -5.84 13.97
CA HIS A 118 -16.17 -5.87 13.49
C HIS A 118 -16.00 -4.81 12.40
N ARG A 119 -14.85 -4.14 12.41
CA ARG A 119 -14.58 -3.02 11.50
C ARG A 119 -14.07 -3.55 10.17
N PRO A 120 -14.70 -3.20 9.04
CA PRO A 120 -14.17 -3.55 7.74
C PRO A 120 -12.97 -2.68 7.42
N CYS A 121 -11.98 -3.27 6.76
CA CYS A 121 -10.74 -2.57 6.44
C CYS A 121 -10.31 -2.89 5.01
N GLN A 122 -9.64 -1.93 4.39
CA GLN A 122 -8.99 -2.12 3.10
C GLN A 122 -7.56 -2.59 3.33
N ARG A 123 -7.07 -3.52 2.51
CA ARG A 123 -5.66 -3.89 2.54
C ARG A 123 -4.83 -2.68 2.12
N ALA A 124 -3.77 -2.40 2.85
CA ALA A 124 -2.77 -1.44 2.45
C ALA A 124 -1.43 -2.15 2.33
N GLU A 125 -0.68 -1.83 1.27
CA GLU A 125 0.66 -2.37 1.11
C GLU A 125 1.62 -1.78 2.15
N LYS A 126 2.56 -2.59 2.62
CA LYS A 126 3.66 -2.13 3.46
C LYS A 126 4.73 -1.52 2.57
N LEU A 127 4.42 -0.35 2.03
CA LEU A 127 5.42 0.49 1.38
C LEU A 127 6.37 1.06 2.43
N ASP A 128 7.60 1.35 2.02
CA ASP A 128 8.57 2.10 2.81
C ASP A 128 7.88 3.35 3.39
N PRO A 129 8.02 3.70 4.68
CA PRO A 129 7.39 4.89 5.27
C PRO A 129 7.57 6.18 4.45
N THR A 130 8.65 6.31 3.69
CA THR A 130 8.85 7.45 2.77
C THR A 130 7.95 7.44 1.55
N LEU A 131 7.47 6.27 1.13
CA LEU A 131 6.63 6.04 -0.05
C LEU A 131 5.15 5.82 0.31
N GLN A 132 4.81 5.80 1.59
CA GLN A 132 3.47 5.42 2.07
C GLN A 132 2.35 6.38 1.63
N PHE A 133 2.71 7.59 1.17
CA PHE A 133 1.78 8.61 0.66
C PHE A 133 1.74 8.70 -0.86
N HIS A 134 2.57 7.95 -1.59
CA HIS A 134 2.60 8.05 -3.05
C HIS A 134 1.24 7.72 -3.67
N SER A 135 0.53 6.73 -3.14
CA SER A 135 -0.81 6.33 -3.61
C SER A 135 -1.93 7.28 -3.19
N GLU A 136 -1.68 8.25 -2.30
CA GLU A 136 -2.69 9.23 -1.88
C GLU A 136 -2.56 10.56 -2.65
N ILE A 137 -1.47 10.74 -3.39
CA ILE A 137 -1.31 11.91 -4.26
C ILE A 137 -2.12 11.63 -5.53
N GLU A 138 -3.27 12.27 -5.66
CA GLU A 138 -4.08 12.24 -6.89
C GLU A 138 -3.20 12.54 -8.12
N GLY A 139 -3.15 11.61 -9.07
CA GLY A 139 -2.30 11.70 -10.28
C GLY A 139 -0.90 11.07 -10.17
N ALA A 140 -0.56 10.41 -9.06
CA ALA A 140 0.67 9.61 -8.96
C ALA A 140 0.54 8.25 -9.68
N ASP A 141 -0.65 7.66 -9.66
CA ASP A 141 -0.92 6.33 -10.23
C ASP A 141 -1.19 6.40 -11.75
N GLU A 142 -1.75 7.52 -12.20
CA GLU A 142 -1.86 7.84 -13.61
C GLU A 142 -0.45 8.23 -14.07
N GLY A 143 0.14 7.52 -15.03
CA GLY A 143 1.51 7.72 -15.54
C GLY A 143 1.81 9.09 -16.17
N TYR A 144 1.12 10.15 -15.75
CA TYR A 144 1.37 11.55 -16.01
C TYR A 144 2.30 12.21 -14.97
N GLY A 145 2.71 11.49 -13.93
CA GLY A 145 3.58 11.99 -12.86
C GLY A 145 5.07 12.09 -13.26
N PHE A 146 5.59 13.32 -13.35
CA PHE A 146 6.98 13.82 -13.22
C PHE A 146 8.15 13.17 -14.01
N LEU A 147 8.12 11.86 -14.27
CA LEU A 147 9.11 11.12 -15.06
C LEU A 147 8.71 10.98 -16.53
N SER A 148 7.44 11.22 -16.84
CA SER A 148 6.99 11.32 -18.23
C SER A 148 7.67 12.52 -18.85
N ALA A 149 8.37 12.30 -19.97
CA ALA A 149 9.02 13.37 -20.70
C ALA A 149 7.96 14.46 -20.93
N PRO A 150 8.23 15.72 -20.55
CA PRO A 150 7.25 16.79 -20.69
C PRO A 150 6.76 16.77 -22.14
N GLU A 151 5.44 16.81 -22.34
CA GLU A 151 4.89 16.90 -23.70
C GLU A 151 5.67 17.99 -24.43
N PRO A 152 6.13 17.74 -25.67
CA PRO A 152 6.97 18.67 -26.40
C PRO A 152 6.21 19.99 -26.50
N THR A 153 6.58 20.93 -25.62
CA THR A 153 5.96 22.26 -25.63
C THR A 153 6.08 22.79 -27.04
N PRO A 154 4.97 23.21 -27.67
CA PRO A 154 5.00 23.65 -29.05
C PRO A 154 6.06 24.72 -29.12
N THR A 155 7.14 24.46 -29.89
CA THR A 155 8.27 25.37 -30.00
C THR A 155 7.70 26.72 -30.40
N ARG A 156 7.63 27.64 -29.45
CA ARG A 156 7.16 28.99 -29.71
C ARG A 156 8.08 29.51 -30.79
N LYS A 157 7.57 29.59 -32.03
CA LYS A 157 8.30 30.21 -33.15
C LYS A 157 8.67 31.59 -32.64
N ARG A 158 9.93 31.76 -32.22
CA ARG A 158 10.44 33.08 -31.88
C ARG A 158 10.19 33.90 -33.13
N ALA A 159 9.30 34.89 -33.02
CA ALA A 159 9.15 35.88 -34.06
C ALA A 159 10.56 36.39 -34.31
N ARG A 160 11.07 36.11 -35.51
CA ARG A 160 12.38 36.56 -35.96
C ARG A 160 12.24 38.07 -36.01
N SER A 161 12.59 38.76 -34.94
CA SER A 161 12.59 40.21 -34.91
C SER A 161 13.74 40.67 -35.79
N THR A 162 13.50 40.77 -37.09
CA THR A 162 14.19 41.71 -37.97
C THR A 162 13.77 43.13 -37.59
N ALA A 163 14.04 43.51 -36.35
CA ALA A 163 14.09 44.90 -35.95
C ALA A 163 15.54 45.32 -36.14
N THR A 164 15.87 45.79 -37.34
CA THR A 164 17.04 46.64 -37.57
C THR A 164 16.82 47.92 -36.77
N LEU A 165 17.17 47.88 -35.48
CA LEU A 165 17.36 49.08 -34.70
C LEU A 165 18.57 49.80 -35.32
N SER A 166 18.33 50.97 -35.90
CA SER A 166 19.37 51.92 -36.27
C SER A 166 20.06 52.41 -34.99
N ILE A 167 21.02 51.63 -34.52
CA ILE A 167 21.84 52.01 -33.37
C ILE A 167 22.65 53.24 -33.79
N HIS A 168 22.39 54.36 -33.11
CA HIS A 168 23.12 55.60 -33.29
C HIS A 168 24.64 55.37 -33.07
N PRO A 169 25.53 55.89 -33.93
CA PRO A 169 26.96 55.53 -33.95
C PRO A 169 27.72 55.83 -32.64
N SER A 170 27.19 56.65 -31.74
CA SER A 170 27.78 56.91 -30.42
C SER A 170 27.64 55.74 -29.43
N LEU A 171 26.69 54.82 -29.64
CA LEU A 171 26.44 53.69 -28.73
C LEU A 171 27.18 52.39 -29.12
N GLN A 172 27.77 52.32 -30.32
CA GLN A 172 28.51 51.14 -30.78
C GLN A 172 29.82 50.89 -30.01
N ARG A 173 30.45 51.93 -29.44
CA ARG A 173 31.71 51.78 -28.68
C ARG A 173 31.54 51.16 -27.29
N ALA A 174 30.36 51.24 -26.69
CA ALA A 174 30.12 50.68 -25.35
C ALA A 174 29.86 49.16 -25.38
N TYR A 175 29.29 48.64 -26.48
CA TYR A 175 28.90 47.23 -26.57
C TYR A 175 30.05 46.26 -26.90
N THR A 176 31.16 46.76 -27.47
CA THR A 176 32.31 45.93 -27.85
C THR A 176 33.25 45.59 -26.68
N LEU A 177 33.10 46.23 -25.52
CA LEU A 177 33.92 45.98 -24.34
C LEU A 177 33.25 45.08 -23.28
N GLY A 178 31.97 44.73 -23.44
CA GLY A 178 31.20 44.01 -22.42
C GLY A 178 31.13 42.48 -22.57
N THR A 179 31.49 41.90 -23.72
CA THR A 179 31.20 40.49 -24.03
C THR A 179 32.40 39.55 -23.93
N HIS A 180 33.60 40.05 -23.62
CA HIS A 180 34.81 39.24 -23.47
C HIS A 180 35.06 38.72 -22.04
N ALA A 181 34.20 39.06 -21.06
CA ALA A 181 34.47 38.80 -19.64
C ALA A 181 33.65 37.65 -19.01
N LEU A 182 32.78 36.94 -19.74
CA LEU A 182 32.11 35.75 -19.19
C LEU A 182 32.74 34.49 -19.77
N GLY A 183 33.81 34.09 -19.08
CA GLY A 183 34.63 32.94 -19.35
C GLY A 183 33.82 31.66 -19.49
N ARG A 184 34.22 30.90 -20.51
CA ARG A 184 34.06 29.46 -20.61
C ARG A 184 34.76 28.80 -19.42
N GLY A 185 34.05 28.55 -18.33
CA GLY A 185 34.45 27.62 -17.28
C GLY A 185 33.80 26.25 -17.53
N GLY A 186 34.56 25.30 -18.09
CA GLY A 186 34.30 23.86 -17.92
C GLY A 186 34.69 23.40 -16.51
N PRO A 187 35.06 22.13 -16.23
CA PRO A 187 34.92 20.88 -17.00
C PRO A 187 34.35 19.69 -16.15
N GLY A 188 34.06 18.56 -16.80
CA GLY A 188 34.26 17.22 -16.24
C GLY A 188 33.36 16.72 -15.09
N ARG A 189 32.23 16.05 -15.43
CA ARG A 189 31.67 15.01 -14.55
C ARG A 189 32.36 13.67 -14.87
N PRO A 190 32.94 12.95 -13.90
CA PRO A 190 33.45 11.61 -14.13
C PRO A 190 32.31 10.61 -14.36
N PRO A 191 32.52 9.55 -15.16
CA PRO A 191 31.54 8.48 -15.35
C PRO A 191 31.39 7.67 -14.06
N LEU A 192 30.15 7.52 -13.59
CA LEU A 192 29.80 6.64 -12.47
C LEU A 192 30.10 5.18 -12.85
N LYS A 193 31.05 4.57 -12.14
CA LYS A 193 31.36 3.14 -12.27
C LYS A 193 30.22 2.31 -11.66
N LYS A 194 29.74 1.35 -12.46
CA LYS A 194 28.85 0.25 -12.07
C LYS A 194 29.52 -0.63 -11.02
N GLY A 195 28.76 -1.07 -10.02
CA GLY A 195 29.20 -2.08 -9.06
C GLY A 195 28.34 -2.13 -7.82
N PHE A 196 27.05 -2.45 -7.96
CA PHE A 196 26.21 -2.82 -6.82
C PHE A 196 26.09 -4.35 -6.81
N VAL A 197 26.80 -4.97 -5.87
CA VAL A 197 26.74 -6.40 -5.58
C VAL A 197 25.60 -6.61 -4.58
N LEU A 198 24.56 -7.34 -4.96
CA LEU A 198 23.51 -7.78 -4.06
C LEU A 198 24.05 -8.91 -3.15
N PRO A 199 23.89 -8.83 -1.82
CA PRO A 199 24.15 -9.97 -0.95
C PRO A 199 23.03 -11.01 -1.09
N SER A 200 23.40 -12.19 -1.59
CA SER A 200 22.56 -13.39 -1.59
C SER A 200 22.46 -13.92 -0.15
N HIS A 201 21.41 -13.56 0.57
CA HIS A 201 21.08 -14.22 1.83
C HIS A 201 20.39 -15.56 1.53
N ALA A 202 21.12 -16.65 1.75
CA ALA A 202 20.57 -17.98 1.91
C ALA A 202 19.57 -17.98 3.08
N ARG A 203 18.34 -18.44 2.82
CA ARG A 203 17.38 -18.75 3.88
C ARG A 203 17.59 -20.20 4.29
N ASP A 204 18.05 -20.38 5.52
CA ASP A 204 18.00 -21.64 6.25
C ASP A 204 16.53 -22.02 6.48
N GLU A 205 16.12 -23.15 5.91
CA GLU A 205 14.87 -23.83 6.25
C GLU A 205 15.14 -24.76 7.44
N SER A 206 15.10 -24.21 8.66
CA SER A 206 15.10 -25.00 9.89
C SER A 206 13.69 -25.12 10.46
N SER A 207 13.12 -26.30 10.24
CA SER A 207 12.09 -27.02 11.01
C SER A 207 11.41 -26.26 12.18
N ILE A 208 10.10 -26.06 12.06
CA ILE A 208 9.21 -25.89 13.21
C ILE A 208 8.13 -26.97 13.11
N ASP A 209 8.45 -28.15 13.63
CA ASP A 209 7.45 -29.17 13.95
C ASP A 209 6.93 -28.90 15.37
N GLY A 210 5.69 -28.43 15.45
CA GLY A 210 4.95 -28.32 16.71
C GLY A 210 3.48 -28.63 16.44
N PRO A 211 2.91 -29.70 17.02
CA PRO A 211 1.49 -30.02 16.84
C PRO A 211 0.65 -28.99 17.61
N VAL A 212 0.07 -28.04 16.90
CA VAL A 212 -0.92 -27.13 17.46
C VAL A 212 -2.28 -27.83 17.35
N ASP A 213 -2.93 -28.03 18.50
CA ASP A 213 -4.27 -28.62 18.68
C ASP A 213 -5.37 -27.78 17.99
N LEU A 214 -5.39 -27.80 16.66
CA LEU A 214 -6.41 -27.15 15.80
C LEU A 214 -7.67 -28.00 15.60
N ALA A 215 -7.70 -29.23 16.12
CA ALA A 215 -8.77 -30.20 15.84
C ALA A 215 -10.14 -29.79 16.40
N HIS A 216 -10.20 -28.97 17.46
CA HIS A 216 -11.49 -28.65 18.12
C HIS A 216 -12.21 -27.40 17.57
N GLN A 217 -11.53 -26.53 16.81
CA GLN A 217 -12.20 -25.39 16.15
C GLN A 217 -12.68 -25.72 14.73
N GLY A 218 -12.06 -26.68 14.04
CA GLY A 218 -12.47 -27.12 12.70
C GLY A 218 -13.91 -27.65 12.64
N CYS A 219 -14.34 -28.48 13.60
CA CYS A 219 -15.66 -29.11 13.55
C CYS A 219 -16.85 -28.13 13.62
N LYS A 220 -16.71 -26.96 14.25
CA LYS A 220 -17.82 -25.98 14.33
C LYS A 220 -17.97 -25.20 13.03
N VAL A 221 -16.85 -24.85 12.40
CA VAL A 221 -16.83 -24.13 11.11
C VAL A 221 -17.30 -25.04 9.99
N GLU A 222 -16.82 -26.29 9.96
CA GLU A 222 -17.20 -27.27 8.94
C GLU A 222 -18.71 -27.56 8.93
N ARG A 223 -19.34 -27.64 10.12
CA ARG A 223 -20.79 -27.83 10.24
C ARG A 223 -21.60 -26.62 9.77
N ALA A 224 -21.09 -25.40 10.00
CA ALA A 224 -21.73 -24.17 9.54
C ALA A 224 -21.63 -24.02 8.01
N VAL A 225 -20.46 -24.33 7.43
CA VAL A 225 -20.25 -24.33 5.97
C VAL A 225 -21.11 -25.39 5.29
N ARG A 226 -21.18 -26.62 5.85
CA ARG A 226 -22.02 -27.69 5.31
C ARG A 226 -23.51 -27.34 5.34
N ARG A 227 -23.98 -26.64 6.38
CA ARG A 227 -25.36 -26.11 6.46
C ARG A 227 -25.62 -24.99 5.45
N ALA A 228 -24.68 -24.05 5.30
CA ALA A 228 -24.81 -22.96 4.32
C ALA A 228 -24.85 -23.50 2.88
N MET A 229 -24.01 -24.48 2.56
CA MET A 229 -24.01 -25.17 1.27
C MET A 229 -25.31 -25.95 1.03
N GLN A 230 -25.85 -26.63 2.06
CA GLN A 230 -27.14 -27.32 1.95
C GLN A 230 -28.29 -26.33 1.70
N ALA A 231 -28.28 -25.17 2.36
CA ALA A 231 -29.29 -24.13 2.15
C ALA A 231 -29.23 -23.53 0.73
N LEU A 232 -28.03 -23.34 0.17
CA LEU A 232 -27.88 -22.87 -1.21
C LEU A 232 -28.33 -23.91 -2.24
N ASN A 233 -28.16 -25.20 -1.95
CA ASN A 233 -28.57 -26.28 -2.84
C ASN A 233 -30.03 -26.71 -2.69
N SER A 234 -30.70 -26.40 -1.57
CA SER A 234 -32.09 -26.79 -1.35
C SER A 234 -33.10 -25.90 -2.08
N GLY A 235 -32.68 -24.78 -2.68
CA GLY A 235 -33.57 -23.90 -3.46
C GLY A 235 -34.72 -23.32 -2.64
N ASP A 236 -34.62 -23.38 -1.30
CA ASP A 236 -35.66 -22.85 -0.41
C ASP A 236 -35.52 -21.32 -0.33
N GLU A 237 -36.15 -20.63 -1.28
CA GLU A 237 -36.45 -19.20 -1.25
C GLU A 237 -37.51 -18.86 -0.19
N LYS A 238 -37.27 -19.22 1.09
CA LYS A 238 -38.07 -18.74 2.21
C LYS A 238 -37.18 -18.29 3.35
N PHE A 239 -36.72 -17.05 3.25
CA PHE A 239 -36.23 -16.28 4.40
C PHE A 239 -37.10 -15.02 4.50
N GLU A 240 -38.12 -15.09 5.35
CA GLU A 240 -38.67 -13.95 6.09
C GLU A 240 -37.96 -13.86 7.45
#